data_AF-A0A6L9QDG9-F1
#
_entry.id   AF-A0A6L9QDG9-F1
#
_cell.length_a   1.000
_cell.length_b   1.000
_cell.length_c   1.000
_cell.angle_alpha   90.00
_cell.angle_beta   90.00
_cell.angle_gamma   90.00
#
_symmetry.space_group_name_H-M   'P 1'
#
loop_
_entity.id
_entity.type
_entity.pdbx_description
1 polymer ?
#
loop_
_entity_poly.entity_id
_entity_poly.type
_entity_poly.pdbx_seq_one_letter_code
_entity_poly.pdbx_strand_id
1 'polypeptide(L)'
;VCSPQEAAAVRAEVGPDITLITPGVRPAGAATQDQARVATPEDALAAGADLLVIGRPITGAPDPGAAAAAIAAALRRTVPGES
;
A
#
# COMPACT_ATOMS: atom_id res chain seq x y z
N VAL A 1 12.18 -3.25 -5.22
CA VAL A 1 10.84 -2.78 -5.67
C VAL A 1 10.11 -3.99 -6.23
N CYS A 2 8.86 -4.25 -5.81
CA CYS A 2 8.07 -5.42 -6.22
C CYS A 2 6.57 -5.09 -6.24
N SER A 3 5.76 -5.88 -6.92
CA SER A 3 4.30 -5.72 -6.85
C SER A 3 3.76 -6.20 -5.48
N PRO A 4 2.55 -5.77 -5.07
CA PRO A 4 1.95 -6.21 -3.81
C PRO A 4 1.80 -7.73 -3.70
N GLN A 5 1.58 -8.41 -4.82
CA GLN A 5 1.40 -9.87 -4.85
C GLN A 5 2.73 -10.62 -4.67
N GLU A 6 3.86 -9.98 -4.97
CA GLU A 6 5.20 -10.55 -4.83
C GLU A 6 5.84 -10.22 -3.49
N ALA A 7 5.31 -9.22 -2.75
CA ALA A 7 5.93 -8.70 -1.54
C ALA A 7 6.24 -9.79 -0.50
N ALA A 8 5.33 -10.74 -0.28
CA ALA A 8 5.54 -11.83 0.67
C ALA A 8 6.68 -12.77 0.24
N ALA A 9 6.74 -13.14 -1.04
CA ALA A 9 7.79 -13.99 -1.58
C ALA A 9 9.14 -13.27 -1.53
N VAL A 10 9.19 -12.00 -1.95
CA VAL A 10 10.42 -11.20 -1.89
C VAL A 10 10.89 -11.05 -0.45
N ARG A 11 9.99 -10.75 0.50
CA ARG A 11 10.34 -10.62 1.93
C ARG A 11 10.95 -11.89 2.49
N ALA A 12 10.42 -13.06 2.12
CA ALA A 12 10.97 -14.34 2.56
C ALA A 12 12.42 -14.56 2.09
N GLU A 13 12.75 -14.09 0.89
CA GLU A 13 14.10 -14.25 0.31
C GLU A 13 15.11 -13.21 0.84
N VAL A 14 14.68 -11.96 1.02
CA VAL A 14 15.61 -10.86 1.35
C VAL A 14 15.72 -10.56 2.85
N GLY A 15 14.86 -11.14 3.68
CA GLY A 15 14.82 -10.89 5.12
C GLY A 15 14.29 -9.50 5.50
N PRO A 16 14.27 -9.14 6.79
CA PRO A 16 13.66 -7.91 7.29
C PRO A 16 14.52 -6.65 7.04
N ASP A 17 15.82 -6.79 6.84
CA ASP A 17 16.76 -5.65 6.77
C ASP A 17 16.71 -4.88 5.44
N ILE A 18 16.00 -5.41 4.44
CA ILE A 18 15.85 -4.78 3.13
C ILE A 18 14.52 -4.04 3.04
N THR A 19 14.57 -2.78 2.63
CA THR A 19 13.36 -1.97 2.41
C THR A 19 12.61 -2.44 1.15
N LEU A 20 11.37 -2.89 1.32
CA LEU A 20 10.45 -3.24 0.25
C LEU A 20 9.55 -2.06 -0.10
N ILE A 21 9.71 -1.57 -1.33
CA ILE A 21 8.87 -0.53 -1.92
C ILE A 21 7.86 -1.19 -2.87
N THR A 22 6.57 -0.93 -2.62
CA THR A 22 5.46 -1.59 -3.28
C THR A 22 4.53 -0.58 -3.97
N PRO A 23 4.67 -0.37 -5.29
CA PRO A 23 3.76 0.45 -6.07
C PRO A 23 2.46 -0.25 -6.45
N GLY A 24 1.47 0.53 -6.86
CA GLY A 24 0.24 -0.02 -7.46
C GLY A 24 -0.85 -0.37 -6.45
N VAL A 25 -0.68 -0.02 -5.18
CA VAL A 25 -1.74 -0.14 -4.17
C VAL A 25 -2.88 0.86 -4.39
N ARG A 26 -4.11 0.47 -4.02
CA ARG A 26 -5.28 1.37 -4.04
C ARG A 26 -6.17 1.16 -2.82
N PRO A 27 -6.67 2.24 -2.20
CA PRO A 27 -7.63 2.13 -1.10
C PRO A 27 -8.92 1.43 -1.55
N ALA A 28 -9.57 0.73 -0.62
CA ALA A 28 -10.89 0.16 -0.85
C ALA A 28 -11.89 1.26 -1.24
N GLY A 29 -12.67 1.04 -2.30
CA GLY A 29 -13.68 2.00 -2.80
C GLY A 29 -13.19 3.02 -3.84
N ALA A 30 -11.90 3.02 -4.22
CA ALA A 30 -11.43 3.80 -5.37
C ALA A 30 -11.97 3.22 -6.69
N ALA A 31 -12.38 4.08 -7.63
CA ALA A 31 -13.07 3.70 -8.87
C ALA A 31 -12.37 2.55 -9.65
N THR A 32 -13.18 1.54 -9.98
CA THR A 32 -12.87 0.20 -10.48
C THR A 32 -12.40 0.15 -11.95
N GLN A 33 -11.89 1.25 -12.52
CA GLN A 33 -11.58 1.32 -13.96
C GLN A 33 -10.24 0.67 -14.37
N ASP A 34 -9.49 0.08 -13.44
CA ASP A 34 -8.20 -0.57 -13.72
C ASP A 34 -8.06 -1.89 -12.94
N GLN A 35 -9.03 -2.78 -13.15
CA GLN A 35 -9.22 -4.09 -12.49
C GLN A 35 -8.19 -5.15 -12.93
N ALA A 36 -6.89 -4.85 -12.89
CA ALA A 36 -5.89 -5.89 -13.16
C ALA A 36 -5.32 -6.51 -11.89
N ARG A 37 -4.82 -5.75 -10.91
CA ARG A 37 -4.05 -6.31 -9.77
C ARG A 37 -4.00 -5.38 -8.57
N VAL A 38 -5.16 -5.02 -8.01
CA VAL A 38 -5.21 -3.99 -6.97
C VAL A 38 -5.22 -4.63 -5.58
N ALA A 39 -4.06 -4.70 -4.94
CA ALA A 39 -3.99 -4.95 -3.50
C ALA A 39 -4.29 -3.64 -2.75
N THR A 40 -4.94 -3.75 -1.58
CA THR A 40 -5.11 -2.60 -0.72
C THR A 40 -3.78 -2.21 -0.06
N PRO A 41 -3.62 -0.94 0.39
CA PRO A 41 -2.50 -0.54 1.22
C PRO A 41 -2.27 -1.48 2.41
N GLU A 42 -3.36 -1.92 3.06
CA GLU A 42 -3.36 -2.84 4.18
C GLU A 42 -2.81 -4.22 3.80
N ASP A 43 -3.26 -4.78 2.67
CA ASP A 43 -2.76 -6.07 2.16
C ASP A 43 -1.26 -6.01 1.86
N ALA A 44 -0.79 -4.90 1.28
CA ALA A 44 0.62 -4.75 0.94
C ALA A 44 1.51 -4.68 2.18
N LEU A 45 1.07 -3.98 3.24
CA LEU A 45 1.77 -3.96 4.51
C LEU A 45 1.76 -5.35 5.17
N ALA A 46 0.62 -6.04 5.17
CA ALA A 46 0.52 -7.40 5.68
C ALA A 46 1.41 -8.40 4.92
N ALA A 47 1.63 -8.16 3.63
CA ALA A 47 2.56 -8.93 2.80
C ALA A 47 4.04 -8.55 3.01
N GLY A 48 4.35 -7.59 3.88
CA GLY A 48 5.71 -7.23 4.27
C GLY A 48 6.32 -6.04 3.51
N ALA A 49 5.50 -5.20 2.87
CA ALA A 49 5.97 -3.93 2.30
C ALA A 49 6.30 -2.91 3.41
N ASP A 50 7.35 -2.13 3.22
CA ASP A 50 7.71 -1.03 4.13
C ASP A 50 7.21 0.33 3.61
N LEU A 51 7.26 0.51 2.29
CA LEU A 51 6.85 1.76 1.65
C LEU A 51 5.83 1.48 0.54
N LEU A 52 4.74 2.25 0.57
CA LEU A 52 3.65 2.16 -0.39
C LEU A 52 3.70 3.32 -1.38
N VAL A 53 3.54 3.03 -2.67
CA VAL A 53 3.43 4.08 -3.70
C VAL A 53 1.99 4.14 -4.23
N ILE A 54 1.28 5.20 -3.83
CA ILE A 54 -0.11 5.48 -4.20
C ILE A 54 -0.16 6.68 -5.14
N GLY A 55 -0.56 6.46 -6.39
CA GLY A 55 -0.63 7.49 -7.43
C GLY A 55 -2.02 8.10 -7.56
N ARG A 56 -2.74 7.73 -8.63
CA ARG A 56 -4.05 8.27 -9.02
C ARG A 56 -5.08 8.46 -7.89
N PRO A 57 -5.21 7.58 -6.87
CA PRO A 57 -6.14 7.82 -5.76
C PRO A 57 -5.88 9.12 -4.99
N ILE A 58 -4.63 9.59 -4.95
CA ILE A 58 -4.25 10.84 -4.29
C ILE A 58 -4.20 11.96 -5.34
N THR A 59 -3.44 11.78 -6.43
CA THR A 59 -3.19 12.85 -7.39
C THR A 59 -4.40 13.23 -8.24
N GLY A 60 -5.38 12.33 -8.39
CA GLY A 60 -6.64 12.58 -9.10
C GLY A 60 -7.79 12.98 -8.19
N ALA A 61 -7.58 13.11 -6.87
CA ALA A 61 -8.63 13.51 -5.95
C ALA A 61 -8.90 15.02 -6.03
N PRO A 62 -10.14 15.48 -5.76
CA PRO A 62 -10.46 16.90 -5.67
C PRO A 62 -9.64 17.63 -4.60
N ASP A 63 -9.32 16.93 -3.51
CA ASP A 63 -8.41 17.38 -2.46
C ASP A 63 -7.37 16.28 -2.20
N PRO A 64 -6.16 16.39 -2.78
CA PRO A 64 -5.10 15.42 -2.59
C PRO A 64 -4.63 15.31 -1.13
N GLY A 65 -4.67 16.41 -0.37
CA GLY A 65 -4.28 16.43 1.03
C GLY A 65 -5.25 15.63 1.89
N ALA A 66 -6.54 15.85 1.70
CA ALA A 66 -7.59 15.08 2.37
C ALA A 66 -7.54 13.60 1.99
N ALA A 67 -7.32 13.28 0.70
CA ALA A 67 -7.19 11.90 0.24
C ALA A 67 -5.99 11.18 0.88
N ALA A 68 -4.82 11.81 0.89
CA ALA A 68 -3.63 11.26 1.53
C ALA A 68 -3.84 11.08 3.05
N ALA A 69 -4.45 12.05 3.72
CA ALA A 69 -4.75 11.99 5.14
C ALA A 69 -5.73 10.85 5.48
N ALA A 70 -6.77 10.64 4.68
CA ALA A 70 -7.73 9.55 4.87
C ALA A 70 -7.07 8.18 4.74
N ILE A 71 -6.21 8.00 3.75
CA ILE A 71 -5.43 6.76 3.56
C ILE A 71 -4.48 6.52 4.74
N ALA A 72 -3.71 7.55 5.14
CA ALA A 72 -2.81 7.43 6.27
C ALA A 72 -3.56 7.11 7.58
N ALA A 73 -4.72 7.73 7.80
CA ALA A 73 -5.57 7.43 8.94
C ALA A 73 -6.13 6.01 8.91
N ALA A 74 -6.41 5.45 7.73
CA ALA A 74 -6.80 4.05 7.58
C ALA A 74 -5.68 3.10 8.01
N LEU A 75 -4.46 3.32 7.52
CA LEU A 75 -3.30 2.48 7.82
C LEU A 75 -2.88 2.51 9.29
N ARG A 76 -2.94 3.68 9.95
CA ARG A 76 -2.60 3.82 11.38
C ARG A 76 -3.48 2.97 12.31
N ARG A 77 -4.71 2.63 11.90
CA ARG A 77 -5.58 1.75 12.69
C ARG A 77 -5.20 0.28 12.57
N THR A 78 -4.36 -0.07 11.60
CA THR A 78 -4.14 -1.46 11.18
C THR A 78 -2.76 -1.97 11.54
N VAL A 79 -1.81 -1.12 11.97
CA VAL A 79 -0.46 -1.57 12.38
C VAL A 79 -0.52 -2.21 13.77
N PRO A 80 -0.26 -3.53 13.91
CA PRO A 80 -0.05 -4.15 15.21
C PRO A 80 1.44 -4.06 15.54
N GLY A 81 1.81 -3.36 16.60
CA GLY A 81 3.14 -3.44 17.19
C GLY A 81 3.94 -2.14 17.16
N GLU A 82 3.61 -1.22 18.06
CA GLU A 82 4.65 -0.52 18.83
C GLU A 82 4.53 -1.03 20.27
N SER A 83 5.43 -1.93 20.67
CA SER A 83 5.69 -2.36 22.05
C SER A 83 7.16 -2.70 22.18
#